data_AF-A0A2V9S4K8-F1
#
_entry.id   AF-A0A2V9S4K8-F1
#
_cell.length_a   1.000
_cell.length_b   1.000
_cell.length_c   1.000
_cell.angle_alpha   90.00
_cell.angle_beta   90.00
_cell.angle_gamma   90.00
#
_symmetry.space_group_name_H-M   'P 1'
#
loop_
_entity.id
_entity.type
_entity.pdbx_description
1 polymer ?
#
loop_
_entity_poly.entity_id
_entity_poly.type
_entity_poly.pdbx_seq_one_letter_code
_entity_poly.pdbx_strand_id
1 'polypeptide(L)' 'IILADTSAVDASAVVERSKNYIRDWNRAGHLEAFQVSLSIGVAEWVDGKALDEVLDTADREMYAVKAAGR' A
#
# COMPACT_ATOMS: atom_id res chain seq x y z
N ILE A 1 -1.67 5.95 -4.53
CA ILE A 1 -3.13 6.08 -4.79
C ILE A 1 -3.64 7.12 -3.81
N ILE A 2 -4.41 8.12 -4.25
CA ILE A 2 -5.05 9.09 -3.35
C ILE A 2 -6.51 8.64 -3.18
N LEU A 3 -6.96 8.51 -1.94
CA LEU A 3 -8.33 8.16 -1.59
C LEU A 3 -9.00 9.39 -0.98
N ALA A 4 -9.95 9.98 -1.70
CA ALA A 4 -10.69 11.14 -1.19
C ALA A 4 -11.65 10.71 -0.07
N ASP A 5 -11.84 11.57 0.94
CA ASP A 5 -12.77 11.38 2.06
C ASP A 5 -12.64 10.01 2.74
N THR A 6 -11.41 9.53 2.91
CA THR A 6 -11.11 8.18 3.39
C THR A 6 -10.17 8.22 4.57
N SER A 7 -10.52 7.52 5.65
CA SER A 7 -9.64 7.36 6.81
C SER A 7 -8.52 6.33 6.55
N ALA A 8 -7.47 6.32 7.37
CA ALA A 8 -6.45 5.27 7.33
C ALA A 8 -7.07 3.87 7.55
N VAL A 9 -8.10 3.77 8.38
CA VAL A 9 -8.81 2.52 8.65
C VAL A 9 -9.53 2.03 7.40
N ASP A 10 -10.26 2.90 6.71
CA ASP A 10 -10.99 2.55 5.49
C ASP A 10 -10.05 2.25 4.32
N ALA A 11 -8.89 2.93 4.27
CA ALA A 11 -7.85 2.66 3.28
C ALA A 11 -7.31 1.22 3.37
N SER A 12 -7.39 0.58 4.54
CA SER A 12 -6.98 -0.82 4.71
C SER A 12 -7.74 -1.79 3.77
N ALA A 13 -9.01 -1.51 3.47
CA ALA A 13 -9.79 -2.31 2.54
C ALA A 13 -9.22 -2.24 1.10
N VAL A 14 -8.67 -1.09 0.71
CA VAL A 14 -8.00 -0.91 -0.59
C VAL A 14 -6.65 -1.61 -0.62
N VAL A 15 -5.89 -1.56 0.48
CA VAL A 15 -4.62 -2.27 0.64
C VAL A 15 -4.84 -3.77 0.49
N GLU A 16 -5.79 -4.34 1.23
CA GLU A 16 -6.08 -5.78 1.20
C GLU A 16 -6.62 -6.23 -0.16
N ARG A 17 -7.47 -5.42 -0.80
CA ARG A 17 -7.91 -5.69 -2.18
C ARG A 17 -6.73 -5.73 -3.16
N SER A 18 -5.78 -4.80 -3.03
CA SER A 18 -4.59 -4.74 -3.89
C SER A 18 -3.69 -5.95 -3.70
N LYS A 19 -3.45 -6.37 -2.45
CA LYS A 19 -2.68 -7.59 -2.15
C LYS A 19 -3.37 -8.86 -2.68
N ASN A 20 -4.69 -8.97 -2.51
CA ASN A 20 -5.46 -10.10 -3.03
C ASN A 20 -5.38 -10.19 -4.55
N TYR A 21 -5.48 -9.06 -5.25
CA TYR A 21 -5.33 -9.03 -6.70
C TYR A 21 -3.97 -9.56 -7.15
N ILE A 22 -2.87 -9.15 -6.51
CA ILE A 22 -1.53 -9.65 -6.84
C ILE A 22 -1.39 -11.15 -6.52
N ARG A 23 -1.98 -11.62 -5.43
CA ARG A 23 -2.01 -13.05 -5.09
C ARG A 23 -2.70 -13.86 -6.18
N ASP A 24 -3.82 -13.37 -6.70
CA ASP A 24 -4.58 -14.06 -7.74
C ASP A 24 -3.88 -13.97 -9.10
N TRP A 25 -3.23 -12.83 -9.40
CA TRP A 25 -2.35 -12.69 -10.56
C TRP A 25 -1.19 -13.69 -10.55
N ASN A 26 -0.51 -13.85 -9.40
CA ASN A 26 0.55 -14.85 -9.26
C ASN A 26 0.02 -16.29 -9.46
N ARG A 27 -1.19 -16.58 -8.96
CA ARG A 27 -1.83 -17.89 -9.09
C ARG A 27 -2.22 -18.23 -10.53
N ALA A 28 -2.60 -17.22 -11.30
CA ALA A 28 -2.92 -17.37 -12.72
C ALA A 28 -1.69 -17.77 -13.58
N GLY A 29 -0.47 -17.66 -13.03
CA GLY A 29 0.74 -18.17 -13.68
C GLY A 29 1.08 -17.42 -14.96
N HIS A 30 0.79 -16.12 -15.03
CA HIS A 30 1.02 -15.28 -16.21
C HIS A 30 2.48 -15.27 -16.69
N LEU A 31 3.44 -15.51 -15.78
CA LEU A 31 4.85 -15.65 -16.06
C LEU A 31 5.41 -16.86 -15.32
N GLU A 32 6.13 -17.73 -16.04
CA GLU A 32 6.73 -18.93 -15.46
C GLU A 32 7.81 -18.56 -14.43
N ALA A 33 7.81 -19.26 -13.30
CA ALA A 33 8.77 -19.10 -12.21
C ALA A 33 8.91 -17.66 -11.67
N PHE A 34 7.89 -16.82 -11.84
CA PHE A 34 7.92 -15.43 -11.41
C PHE A 34 6.72 -15.06 -10.53
N GLN A 35 6.99 -14.35 -9.43
CA GLN A 35 5.96 -13.87 -8.51
C GLN A 35 6.21 -12.40 -8.15
N VAL A 36 5.13 -11.64 -8.06
CA VAL A 36 5.13 -10.23 -7.66
C VAL A 36 4.57 -10.09 -6.25
N SER A 37 5.04 -9.10 -5.50
CA SER A 37 4.48 -8.73 -4.20
C SER A 37 4.51 -7.21 -4.04
N LEU A 38 3.74 -6.67 -3.10
CA LEU A 38 3.66 -5.24 -2.81
C LEU A 38 4.00 -4.97 -1.35
N SER A 39 4.79 -3.93 -1.12
CA SER A 39 4.92 -3.25 0.18
C SER A 39 4.18 -1.93 0.07
N ILE A 40 3.26 -1.64 0.99
CA ILE A 40 2.38 -0.48 0.92
C ILE A 40 2.42 0.23 2.28
N GLY A 41 2.70 1.54 2.26
CA GLY A 41 2.47 2.43 3.40
C GLY A 41 1.24 3.29 3.17
N VAL A 42 0.58 3.69 4.26
CA VAL A 42 -0.70 4.41 4.27
C VAL A 42 -0.60 5.60 5.22
N ALA A 43 -0.78 6.80 4.69
CA ALA A 43 -0.90 8.00 5.50
C ALA A 43 -2.27 8.64 5.27
N GLU A 44 -2.92 9.02 6.36
CA GLU A 44 -4.12 9.84 6.34
C GLU A 44 -3.72 11.32 6.44
N TRP A 45 -4.30 12.13 5.56
CA TRP A 45 -4.20 13.58 5.67
C TRP A 45 -5.15 14.08 6.75
N VAL A 46 -4.67 15.00 7.56
CA VAL A 46 -5.45 15.69 8.59
C VAL A 46 -5.25 17.19 8.44
N ASP A 47 -6.24 17.97 8.86
CA ASP A 47 -6.20 19.44 8.75
C ASP A 47 -4.89 20.01 9.30
N GLY A 48 -4.28 20.89 8.51
CA GLY A 48 -3.03 21.56 8.85
C GLY A 48 -1.76 20.80 8.44
N LYS A 49 -1.85 19.55 7.95
CA LYS A 49 -0.69 18.88 7.34
C LYS A 49 -0.46 19.32 5.90
N ALA A 50 0.80 19.52 5.55
CA ALA A 50 1.22 19.69 4.17
C ALA A 50 1.27 18.33 3.44
N LEU A 51 1.14 18.38 2.11
CA LEU A 51 1.09 17.17 1.29
C LEU A 51 2.39 16.36 1.36
N ASP A 52 3.53 17.04 1.36
CA ASP A 52 4.85 16.42 1.51
C ASP A 52 4.98 15.66 2.83
N GLU A 53 4.48 16.19 3.94
CA GLU A 53 4.47 15.50 5.24
C GLU A 53 3.66 14.20 5.21
N VAL A 54 2.53 14.19 4.49
CA VAL A 54 1.69 12.99 4.32
C VAL A 54 2.40 11.96 3.45
N LEU A 55 3.01 12.39 2.35
CA LEU A 55 3.75 11.50 1.46
C LEU A 55 4.99 10.91 2.15
N ASP A 56 5.73 11.71 2.92
CA ASP A 56 6.87 11.26 3.73
C ASP A 56 6.45 10.22 4.76
N THR A 57 5.28 10.39 5.38
CA THR A 57 4.74 9.40 6.34
C THR A 57 4.45 8.07 5.64
N ALA A 58 3.78 8.10 4.48
CA ALA A 58 3.49 6.91 3.71
C ALA A 58 4.76 6.20 3.22
N ASP A 59 5.79 6.95 2.82
CA ASP A 59 7.08 6.41 2.39
C ASP A 59 7.79 5.69 3.55
N ARG A 60 7.86 6.31 4.73
CA ARG A 60 8.47 5.70 5.92
C ARG A 60 7.79 4.40 6.33
N GLU A 61 6.45 4.37 6.30
CA GLU A 61 5.72 3.15 6.60
C GLU A 61 5.98 2.05 5.55
N MET A 62 5.99 2.38 4.26
CA MET A 62 6.35 1.43 3.21
C MET A 62 7.76 0.86 3.43
N TYR A 63 8.72 1.69 3.82
CA TYR A 63 10.07 1.24 4.15
C TYR A 63 10.12 0.32 5.37
N ALA A 64 9.31 0.59 6.40
CA ALA A 64 9.19 -0.30 7.56
C ALA A 64 8.65 -1.68 7.15
N VAL A 65 7.64 -1.72 6.27
CA VAL A 65 7.08 -2.95 5.68
C VAL A 65 8.17 -3.72 4.90
N LYS A 66 8.97 -3.03 4.09
CA LYS A 66 10.11 -3.65 3.40
C LYS A 66 11.14 -4.23 4.37
N ALA A 67 11.49 -3.48 5.42
CA ALA A 67 12.46 -3.90 6.42
C ALA A 67 12.00 -5.13 7.19
N ALA A 68 10.68 -5.33 7.35
CA ALA A 68 10.09 -6.51 7.97
C ALA A 68 10.14 -7.78 7.08
N GLY A 69 10.67 -7.71 5.85
CA GLY A 69 10.77 -8.86 4.94
C GLY A 69 9.67 -8.94 3.89
N ARG A 70 9.00 -7.81 3.62
CA ARG A 70 7.64 -7.63 3.07
C ARG A 70 6.58 -7.58 4.15
#